data_AF-A0A0W0VY05-F1
#
_entry.id   AF-A0A0W0VY05-F1
#
_cell.length_a   1.000
_cell.length_b   1.000
_cell.length_c   1.000
_cell.angle_alpha   90.00
_cell.angle_beta   90.00
_cell.angle_gamma   90.00
#
_symmetry.space_group_name_H-M   'P 1'
#
loop_
_entity.id
_entity.type
_entity.pdbx_description
1 polymer ?
#
loop_
_entity_poly.entity_id
_entity_poly.type
_entity_poly.pdbx_seq_one_letter_code
_entity_poly.pdbx_strand_id
1 'polypeptide(L)'
;MPMPHVSLGKFKIAPFKDPALQPYGAFANTTPSGAYPIKQTVMLDGKPREFVWPSSEHAYHAQKILHLKNTLGDKHPAQKTLTLMLNEIEKTHAGTGKEYKPRQDYDPLVNKYLNQLKADGLNLTDKNSFDALCEADFHATLNKNGKKKGIDFMRTVISLKLQQHSELRKIAMQCAREGVLPVEISDKDVNWATGPNGEGLNMLGIIILEEGNKLLRQNGETPRIPNPAQAFQELQRDHSASLAHSVQVKNLTLGGANQVPPRASRGNFVFKGGNHYVAPILSASEIENSLKKGTIPLVSNKETIFDGCLKLGINKTQASNLLATYSVKSVMGNLDTSVNVQMVNNSRANQTGHDPQAMKIKFSSQKEAQEFCQRLYKDYGIHSHTHGPGKMKTPQNGSVFLTKNDLDKLAQSSQLSKQPGVGKSAYDTLAKSFVDNTPAPVADKKAAHSAGMRSR
;
A
#
# COMPACT_ATOMS: atom_id res chain seq x y z
N MET A 1 12.07 1.38 -6.05
CA MET A 1 11.11 2.25 -6.75
C MET A 1 10.74 3.37 -5.80
N PRO A 2 10.34 4.54 -6.32
CA PRO A 2 9.83 5.60 -5.45
C PRO A 2 8.68 5.08 -4.60
N MET A 3 8.69 5.40 -3.31
CA MET A 3 7.65 4.97 -2.38
C MET A 3 6.33 5.70 -2.71
N PRO A 4 5.15 5.05 -2.50
CA PRO A 4 3.85 5.70 -2.71
C PRO A 4 3.75 7.00 -1.91
N HIS A 5 3.32 8.09 -2.50
CA HIS A 5 3.17 9.36 -1.79
C HIS A 5 2.08 10.21 -2.42
N VAL A 6 1.50 11.10 -1.61
CA VAL A 6 0.62 12.16 -2.06
C VAL A 6 1.49 13.40 -2.29
N SER A 7 1.34 14.05 -3.45
CA SER A 7 2.01 15.30 -3.74
C SER A 7 1.16 16.48 -3.29
N LEU A 8 1.72 17.37 -2.47
CA LEU A 8 1.11 18.63 -2.04
C LEU A 8 2.08 19.76 -2.40
N GLY A 9 1.87 20.36 -3.57
CA GLY A 9 2.81 21.34 -4.13
C GLY A 9 4.21 20.74 -4.29
N LYS A 10 5.21 21.35 -3.63
CA LYS A 10 6.60 20.87 -3.63
C LYS A 10 6.86 19.68 -2.69
N PHE A 11 5.90 19.34 -1.82
CA PHE A 11 6.05 18.33 -0.79
C PHE A 11 5.50 16.97 -1.23
N LYS A 12 6.11 15.92 -0.69
CA LYS A 12 5.61 14.55 -0.78
C LYS A 12 5.28 14.07 0.61
N ILE A 13 4.08 13.54 0.80
CA ILE A 13 3.65 12.97 2.08
C ILE A 13 3.29 11.51 1.96
N ALA A 14 3.47 10.77 3.05
CA ALA A 14 3.06 9.39 3.22
C ALA A 14 2.03 9.32 4.36
N PRO A 15 0.71 9.40 4.04
CA PRO A 15 -0.34 9.25 5.03
C PRO A 15 -0.32 7.84 5.65
N PHE A 16 -0.48 7.73 6.96
CA PHE A 16 -0.62 6.44 7.65
C PHE A 16 -1.57 6.52 8.85
N LYS A 17 -2.19 5.38 9.19
CA LYS A 17 -3.02 5.21 10.40
C LYS A 17 -3.26 3.74 10.74
N ASP A 18 -3.71 2.96 9.75
CA ASP A 18 -4.05 1.55 9.92
C ASP A 18 -2.79 0.68 9.78
N PRO A 19 -2.37 -0.05 10.84
CA PRO A 19 -1.23 -0.95 10.83
C PRO A 19 -1.18 -1.98 9.69
N ALA A 20 -2.34 -2.40 9.18
CA ALA A 20 -2.43 -3.39 8.12
C ALA A 20 -2.06 -2.83 6.74
N LEU A 21 -2.11 -1.52 6.57
CA LEU A 21 -1.89 -0.88 5.28
C LEU A 21 -0.41 -0.73 4.97
N GLN A 22 0.04 -1.37 3.90
CA GLN A 22 1.42 -1.26 3.44
C GLN A 22 1.61 -0.04 2.52
N PRO A 23 2.81 0.59 2.51
CA PRO A 23 3.97 0.24 3.34
C PRO A 23 4.01 0.96 4.70
N TYR A 24 3.21 2.01 4.90
CA TYR A 24 3.42 2.96 6.01
C TYR A 24 2.61 2.68 7.27
N GLY A 25 1.58 1.86 7.19
CA GLY A 25 0.64 1.59 8.29
C GLY A 25 1.35 1.15 9.57
N ALA A 26 2.38 0.32 9.44
CA ALA A 26 3.18 -0.17 10.55
C ALA A 26 3.98 0.92 11.29
N PHE A 27 4.06 2.14 10.76
CA PHE A 27 4.58 3.29 11.51
C PHE A 27 3.66 3.74 12.64
N ALA A 28 2.36 3.45 12.56
CA ALA A 28 1.43 3.75 13.64
C ALA A 28 1.95 3.19 14.98
N ASN A 29 1.76 3.96 16.04
CA ASN A 29 2.05 3.56 17.42
C ASN A 29 1.00 2.58 17.95
N THR A 30 -0.27 2.74 17.53
CA THR A 30 -1.41 1.88 17.88
C THR A 30 -1.42 0.59 17.04
N THR A 31 -0.36 -0.22 17.16
CA THR A 31 -0.28 -1.53 16.50
C THR A 31 -0.87 -2.64 17.38
N PRO A 32 -1.44 -3.71 16.78
CA PRO A 32 -1.83 -4.90 17.50
C PRO A 32 -0.68 -5.45 18.36
N SER A 33 -1.00 -5.87 19.58
CA SER A 33 -0.04 -6.53 20.48
C SER A 33 0.65 -7.70 19.78
N GLY A 34 1.98 -7.70 19.82
CA GLY A 34 2.84 -8.74 19.23
C GLY A 34 3.15 -8.55 17.75
N ALA A 35 2.55 -7.57 17.05
CA ALA A 35 2.87 -7.31 15.64
C ALA A 35 4.27 -6.73 15.47
N TYR A 36 4.62 -5.72 16.28
CA TYR A 36 5.96 -5.09 16.31
C TYR A 36 6.39 -4.87 17.76
N PRO A 37 6.69 -5.95 18.51
CA PRO A 37 7.09 -5.84 19.91
C PRO A 37 8.42 -5.09 20.02
N ILE A 38 8.63 -4.42 21.14
CA ILE A 38 9.83 -3.64 21.41
C ILE A 38 10.51 -4.22 22.64
N LYS A 39 11.70 -4.79 22.43
CA LYS A 39 12.57 -5.22 23.51
C LYS A 39 13.34 -4.03 24.06
N GLN A 40 13.42 -3.90 25.37
CA GLN A 40 14.19 -2.85 26.03
C GLN A 40 14.84 -3.40 27.29
N THR A 41 16.15 -3.25 27.40
CA THR A 41 16.87 -3.47 28.66
C THR A 41 16.94 -2.15 29.43
N VAL A 42 16.49 -2.16 30.67
CA VAL A 42 16.51 -1.01 31.58
C VAL A 42 17.20 -1.38 32.88
N MET A 43 17.88 -0.43 33.50
CA MET A 43 18.41 -0.60 34.86
C MET A 43 17.29 -0.33 35.86
N LEU A 44 16.85 -1.36 36.57
CA LEU A 44 15.87 -1.23 37.66
C LEU A 44 16.49 -1.78 38.94
N ASP A 45 16.44 -0.98 40.01
CA ASP A 45 16.92 -1.37 41.34
C ASP A 45 18.39 -1.87 41.31
N GLY A 46 19.23 -1.18 40.51
CA GLY A 46 20.64 -1.51 40.31
C GLY A 46 20.92 -2.73 39.43
N LYS A 47 19.89 -3.36 38.83
CA LYS A 47 20.05 -4.56 37.99
C LYS A 47 19.50 -4.35 36.57
N PRO A 48 20.15 -4.89 35.53
CA PRO A 48 19.58 -4.89 34.20
C PRO A 48 18.35 -5.81 34.17
N ARG A 49 17.26 -5.29 33.63
CA ARG A 49 16.03 -6.04 33.38
C ARG A 49 15.58 -5.85 31.95
N GLU A 50 15.30 -6.95 31.28
CA GLU A 50 14.70 -6.94 29.94
C GLU A 50 13.18 -6.89 30.05
N PHE A 51 12.57 -6.01 29.27
CA PHE A 51 11.14 -5.97 29.01
C PHE A 51 10.87 -6.23 27.53
N VAL A 52 9.75 -6.89 27.24
CA VAL A 52 9.23 -7.06 25.88
C VAL A 52 7.88 -6.35 25.78
N TRP A 53 7.91 -5.07 25.42
CA TRP A 53 6.71 -4.27 25.25
C TRP A 53 5.90 -4.77 24.04
N PRO A 54 4.63 -5.15 24.20
CA PRO A 54 3.89 -5.78 23.09
C PRO A 54 3.62 -4.85 21.90
N SER A 55 3.66 -3.53 22.08
CA SER A 55 3.54 -2.53 21.02
C SER A 55 4.22 -1.21 21.38
N SER A 56 4.29 -0.26 20.45
CA SER A 56 4.84 1.08 20.68
C SER A 56 4.07 1.88 21.73
N GLU A 57 2.74 1.72 21.82
CA GLU A 57 1.92 2.34 22.87
C GLU A 57 2.33 1.88 24.27
N HIS A 58 2.53 0.57 24.47
CA HIS A 58 3.04 0.05 25.75
C HIS A 58 4.38 0.67 26.10
N ALA A 59 5.32 0.64 25.16
CA ALA A 59 6.66 1.16 25.36
C ALA A 59 6.67 2.66 25.68
N TYR A 60 5.80 3.44 25.01
CA TYR A 60 5.65 4.88 25.23
C TYR A 60 5.15 5.19 26.64
N HIS A 61 4.09 4.52 27.08
CA HIS A 61 3.56 4.70 28.43
C HIS A 61 4.52 4.17 29.51
N ALA A 62 5.27 3.10 29.22
CA ALA A 62 6.34 2.63 30.10
C ALA A 62 7.47 3.66 30.26
N GLN A 63 7.85 4.38 29.20
CA GLN A 63 8.90 5.43 29.31
C GLN A 63 8.53 6.53 30.30
N LYS A 64 7.25 6.89 30.43
CA LYS A 64 6.79 7.87 31.44
C LYS A 64 7.15 7.41 32.85
N ILE A 65 6.85 6.15 33.15
CA ILE A 65 7.10 5.55 34.47
C ILE A 65 8.60 5.37 34.69
N LEU A 66 9.35 4.93 33.68
CA LEU A 66 10.80 4.80 33.75
C LEU A 66 11.48 6.15 34.03
N HIS A 67 11.04 7.22 33.36
CA HIS A 67 11.54 8.58 33.61
C HIS A 67 11.27 9.01 35.04
N LEU A 68 10.04 8.81 35.54
CA LEU A 68 9.70 9.15 36.92
C LEU A 68 10.55 8.36 37.93
N LYS A 69 10.74 7.05 37.71
CA LYS A 69 11.62 6.22 38.55
C LYS A 69 13.05 6.79 38.60
N ASN A 70 13.61 7.17 37.45
CA ASN A 70 14.95 7.73 37.40
C ASN A 70 15.05 9.07 38.15
N THR A 71 14.03 9.92 38.05
CA THR A 71 14.01 11.24 38.71
C THR A 71 13.87 11.15 40.23
N LEU A 72 13.12 10.18 40.75
CA LEU A 72 12.89 10.02 42.19
C LEU A 72 14.09 9.42 42.95
N GLY A 73 15.00 8.73 42.24
CA GLY A 73 16.13 8.01 42.80
C GLY A 73 15.77 6.67 43.46
N ASP A 74 16.74 5.77 43.53
CA ASP A 74 16.54 4.33 43.83
C ASP A 74 15.94 4.02 45.21
N LYS A 75 16.01 4.97 46.15
CA LYS A 75 15.51 4.78 47.54
C LYS A 75 14.09 5.33 47.76
N HIS A 76 13.47 5.94 46.76
CA HIS A 76 12.15 6.54 46.93
C HIS A 76 11.08 5.45 47.17
N PRO A 77 10.13 5.61 48.13
CA PRO A 77 9.13 4.57 48.44
C PRO A 77 8.30 4.12 47.22
N ALA A 78 7.99 5.06 46.31
CA ALA A 78 7.22 4.79 45.10
C ALA A 78 7.91 3.85 44.08
N GLN A 79 9.22 3.56 44.22
CA GLN A 79 9.95 2.71 43.27
C GLN A 79 9.28 1.35 43.06
N LYS A 80 8.82 0.72 44.14
CA LYS A 80 8.15 -0.59 44.11
C LYS A 80 6.84 -0.52 43.32
N THR A 81 6.01 0.48 43.62
CA THR A 81 4.71 0.67 42.95
C THR A 81 4.88 0.97 41.46
N LEU A 82 5.84 1.81 41.10
CA LEU A 82 6.16 2.11 39.70
C LEU A 82 6.69 0.86 38.95
N THR A 83 7.48 0.00 39.60
CA THR A 83 7.90 -1.28 39.01
C THR A 83 6.72 -2.23 38.78
N LEU A 84 5.73 -2.27 39.69
CA LEU A 84 4.51 -3.05 39.49
C LEU A 84 3.71 -2.55 38.28
N MET A 85 3.59 -1.24 38.12
CA MET A 85 2.93 -0.65 36.95
C MET A 85 3.62 -1.03 35.64
N LEU A 86 4.96 -1.00 35.59
CA LEU A 86 5.72 -1.44 34.41
C LEU A 86 5.42 -2.91 34.05
N ASN A 87 5.37 -3.79 35.05
CA ASN A 87 5.03 -5.20 34.85
C ASN A 87 3.61 -5.40 34.33
N GLU A 88 2.67 -4.56 34.78
CA GLU A 88 1.28 -4.63 34.34
C GLU A 88 1.14 -4.12 32.91
N ILE A 89 1.83 -3.04 32.53
CA ILE A 89 1.92 -2.58 31.14
C ILE A 89 2.45 -3.72 30.24
N GLU A 90 3.58 -4.35 30.60
CA GLU A 90 4.17 -5.43 29.80
C GLU A 90 3.19 -6.61 29.55
N LYS A 91 2.38 -6.95 30.56
CA LYS A 91 1.44 -8.08 30.50
C LYS A 91 0.13 -7.76 29.82
N THR A 92 -0.25 -6.49 29.74
CA THR A 92 -1.55 -6.08 29.23
C THR A 92 -1.65 -6.43 27.75
N HIS A 93 -2.70 -7.17 27.37
CA HIS A 93 -2.92 -7.68 26.00
C HIS A 93 -1.76 -8.50 25.40
N ALA A 94 -0.78 -8.95 26.19
CA ALA A 94 0.32 -9.75 25.67
C ALA A 94 -0.21 -11.04 25.02
N GLY A 95 0.12 -11.26 23.74
CA GLY A 95 -0.31 -12.43 22.98
C GLY A 95 -1.79 -12.45 22.55
N THR A 96 -2.57 -11.38 22.79
CA THR A 96 -4.00 -11.36 22.44
C THR A 96 -4.30 -10.76 21.06
N GLY A 97 -3.31 -10.10 20.43
CA GLY A 97 -3.50 -9.34 19.19
C GLY A 97 -4.34 -8.06 19.35
N LYS A 98 -4.74 -7.67 20.57
CA LYS A 98 -5.46 -6.42 20.82
C LYS A 98 -4.49 -5.24 20.90
N GLU A 99 -4.94 -4.07 20.45
CA GLU A 99 -4.22 -2.82 20.63
C GLU A 99 -4.28 -2.36 22.09
N TYR A 100 -3.21 -1.70 22.55
CA TYR A 100 -3.19 -0.99 23.83
C TYR A 100 -3.71 0.43 23.63
N LYS A 101 -4.78 0.78 24.33
CA LYS A 101 -5.52 2.02 24.17
C LYS A 101 -5.36 2.87 25.43
N PRO A 102 -4.82 4.11 25.33
CA PRO A 102 -4.54 4.92 26.51
C PRO A 102 -5.73 5.10 27.46
N ARG A 103 -6.94 5.30 26.92
CA ARG A 103 -8.16 5.52 27.73
C ARG A 103 -8.74 4.25 28.35
N GLN A 104 -8.40 3.07 27.82
CA GLN A 104 -8.96 1.80 28.27
C GLN A 104 -7.96 1.00 29.12
N ASP A 105 -6.66 1.23 28.93
CA ASP A 105 -5.61 0.45 29.56
C ASP A 105 -4.72 1.31 30.48
N TYR A 106 -4.12 2.39 29.96
CA TYR A 106 -3.20 3.23 30.76
C TYR A 106 -3.90 4.08 31.81
N ASP A 107 -4.97 4.80 31.45
CA ASP A 107 -5.68 5.67 32.38
C ASP A 107 -6.25 4.87 33.58
N PRO A 108 -6.91 3.70 33.37
CA PRO A 108 -7.33 2.84 34.48
C PRO A 108 -6.15 2.30 35.30
N LEU A 109 -5.02 1.96 34.68
CA LEU A 109 -3.82 1.53 35.39
C LEU A 109 -3.31 2.63 36.34
N VAL A 110 -3.16 3.87 35.87
CA VAL A 110 -2.71 4.97 36.72
C VAL A 110 -3.69 5.21 37.87
N ASN A 111 -5.00 5.22 37.57
CA ASN A 111 -6.04 5.41 38.58
C ASN A 111 -6.04 4.29 39.64
N LYS A 112 -5.80 3.04 39.24
CA LYS A 112 -5.67 1.88 40.14
C LYS A 112 -4.55 2.08 41.17
N TYR A 113 -3.42 2.66 40.75
CA TYR A 113 -2.25 2.84 41.61
C TYR A 113 -2.18 4.21 42.31
N LEU A 114 -3.10 5.12 42.00
CA LEU A 114 -3.05 6.51 42.46
C LEU A 114 -2.95 6.63 43.99
N ASN A 115 -3.80 5.92 44.74
CA ASN A 115 -3.81 5.98 46.20
C ASN A 115 -2.51 5.45 46.81
N GLN A 116 -1.95 4.37 46.25
CA GLN A 116 -0.68 3.82 46.71
C GLN A 116 0.46 4.80 46.42
N LEU A 117 0.51 5.38 45.22
CA LEU A 117 1.53 6.36 44.87
C LEU A 117 1.49 7.61 45.77
N LYS A 118 0.30 8.05 46.20
CA LYS A 118 0.14 9.11 47.21
C LYS A 118 0.68 8.68 48.57
N ALA A 119 0.32 7.48 49.02
CA ALA A 119 0.86 6.91 50.27
C ALA A 119 2.38 6.75 50.23
N ASP A 120 2.94 6.50 49.05
CA ASP A 120 4.38 6.41 48.78
C ASP A 120 5.06 7.79 48.65
N GLY A 121 4.35 8.89 48.96
CA GLY A 121 4.90 10.24 49.04
C GLY A 121 4.80 11.08 47.77
N LEU A 122 4.14 10.61 46.70
CA LEU A 122 3.95 11.42 45.49
C LEU A 122 2.74 12.35 45.62
N ASN A 123 2.95 13.62 45.30
CA ASN A 123 1.86 14.61 45.27
C ASN A 123 1.03 14.47 43.99
N LEU A 124 -0.02 13.64 44.05
CA LEU A 124 -0.89 13.32 42.92
C LEU A 124 -2.36 13.52 43.31
N THR A 125 -3.16 14.03 42.38
CA THR A 125 -4.62 14.16 42.54
C THR A 125 -5.39 13.25 41.59
N ASP A 126 -4.87 13.08 40.38
CA ASP A 126 -5.47 12.33 39.28
C ASP A 126 -4.41 11.88 38.25
N LYS A 127 -4.87 11.24 37.18
CA LYS A 127 -4.02 10.80 36.08
C LYS A 127 -3.29 11.94 35.35
N ASN A 128 -3.84 13.16 35.29
CA ASN A 128 -3.19 14.29 34.64
C ASN A 128 -2.04 14.81 35.50
N SER A 129 -2.22 14.88 36.82
CA SER A 129 -1.13 15.20 37.76
C SER A 129 0.01 14.17 37.70
N PHE A 130 -0.32 12.90 37.44
CA PHE A 130 0.70 11.85 37.22
C PHE A 130 1.47 12.07 35.92
N ASP A 131 0.78 12.36 34.81
CA ASP A 131 1.45 12.68 33.55
C ASP A 131 2.31 13.95 33.65
N ALA A 132 1.88 14.97 34.43
CA ALA A 132 2.67 16.17 34.70
C ALA A 132 3.92 15.87 35.53
N LEU A 133 3.81 15.00 36.54
CA LEU A 133 4.96 14.52 37.32
C LEU A 133 5.95 13.73 36.45
N CYS A 134 5.46 13.02 35.43
CA CYS A 134 6.29 12.37 34.41
C CYS A 134 6.80 13.34 33.33
N GLU A 135 6.52 14.65 33.45
CA GLU A 135 6.88 15.69 32.48
C GLU A 135 6.30 15.46 31.06
N ALA A 136 5.15 14.78 30.97
CA ALA A 136 4.50 14.36 29.72
C ALA A 136 3.06 14.88 29.59
N ASP A 137 2.80 16.09 30.08
CA ASP A 137 1.49 16.75 30.11
C ASP A 137 1.25 17.76 28.99
N PHE A 138 2.20 17.95 28.07
CA PHE A 138 2.03 18.83 26.91
C PHE A 138 0.85 18.40 26.01
N HIS A 139 0.02 19.38 25.65
CA HIS A 139 -1.02 19.23 24.64
C HIS A 139 -1.19 20.51 23.81
N ALA A 140 -1.20 20.39 22.49
CA ALA A 140 -1.19 21.53 21.56
C ALA A 140 -2.36 22.51 21.79
N THR A 141 -3.53 22.01 22.19
CA THR A 141 -4.69 22.84 22.52
C THR A 141 -4.96 22.97 24.02
N LEU A 142 -4.92 21.86 24.77
CA LEU A 142 -5.34 21.81 26.17
C LEU A 142 -4.27 22.24 27.18
N ASN A 143 -2.98 22.14 26.85
CA ASN A 143 -1.88 22.50 27.77
C ASN A 143 -0.60 22.84 26.99
N LYS A 144 -0.58 24.03 26.37
CA LYS A 144 0.51 24.50 25.50
C LYS A 144 1.85 24.68 26.22
N ASN A 145 1.79 24.95 27.53
CA ASN A 145 2.96 25.18 28.37
C ASN A 145 3.39 23.92 29.15
N GLY A 146 2.69 22.80 28.95
CA GLY A 146 3.04 21.53 29.54
C GLY A 146 4.43 21.07 29.14
N LYS A 147 5.01 20.19 29.96
CA LYS A 147 6.33 19.63 29.74
C LYS A 147 6.28 18.64 28.57
N LYS A 148 7.35 18.63 27.78
CA LYS A 148 7.43 17.96 26.47
C LYS A 148 8.24 16.66 26.49
N LYS A 149 8.49 16.07 27.67
CA LYS A 149 9.31 14.85 27.78
C LYS A 149 8.70 13.67 27.02
N GLY A 150 7.38 13.66 26.83
CA GLY A 150 6.69 12.72 25.94
C GLY A 150 7.27 12.65 24.51
N ILE A 151 7.82 13.74 23.97
CA ILE A 151 8.47 13.73 22.65
C ILE A 151 9.74 12.85 22.68
N ASP A 152 10.55 12.98 23.72
CA ASP A 152 11.77 12.18 23.89
C ASP A 152 11.45 10.69 24.14
N PHE A 153 10.36 10.41 24.85
CA PHE A 153 9.87 9.06 25.05
C PHE A 153 9.52 8.41 23.72
N MET A 154 8.76 9.10 22.86
CA MET A 154 8.40 8.58 21.56
C MET A 154 9.62 8.43 20.64
N ARG A 155 10.60 9.36 20.68
CA ARG A 155 11.88 9.20 19.97
C ARG A 155 12.61 7.91 20.36
N THR A 156 12.67 7.63 21.66
CA THR A 156 13.27 6.40 22.18
C THR A 156 12.55 5.16 21.65
N VAL A 157 11.22 5.17 21.71
CA VAL A 157 10.37 4.06 21.23
C VAL A 157 10.55 3.82 19.73
N ILE A 158 10.54 4.88 18.91
CA ILE A 158 10.72 4.76 17.46
C ILE A 158 12.12 4.29 17.10
N SER A 159 13.17 4.79 17.79
CA SER A 159 14.54 4.32 17.57
C SER A 159 14.66 2.82 17.85
N LEU A 160 14.14 2.35 18.98
CA LEU A 160 14.13 0.92 19.31
C LEU A 160 13.33 0.09 18.30
N LYS A 161 12.15 0.57 17.89
CA LYS A 161 11.30 -0.10 16.88
C LYS A 161 12.06 -0.26 15.57
N LEU A 162 12.65 0.80 15.03
CA LEU A 162 13.40 0.73 13.76
C LEU A 162 14.71 -0.04 13.89
N GLN A 163 15.33 -0.09 15.06
CA GLN A 163 16.51 -0.93 15.28
C GLN A 163 16.16 -2.43 15.16
N GLN A 164 15.02 -2.83 15.73
CA GLN A 164 14.60 -4.23 15.84
C GLN A 164 13.87 -4.75 14.60
N HIS A 165 13.19 -3.86 13.87
CA HIS A 165 12.32 -4.19 12.73
C HIS A 165 12.93 -3.67 11.43
N SER A 166 13.74 -4.51 10.78
CA SER A 166 14.60 -4.11 9.65
C SER A 166 13.85 -3.62 8.41
N GLU A 167 12.63 -4.11 8.20
CA GLU A 167 11.72 -3.72 7.15
C GLU A 167 11.20 -2.30 7.37
N LEU A 168 10.78 -1.96 8.61
CA LEU A 168 10.38 -0.60 8.97
C LEU A 168 11.56 0.37 8.88
N ARG A 169 12.75 -0.08 9.29
CA ARG A 169 14.00 0.68 9.13
C ARG A 169 14.23 1.09 7.67
N LYS A 170 14.11 0.12 6.75
CA LYS A 170 14.28 0.36 5.31
C LYS A 170 13.25 1.36 4.79
N ILE A 171 11.99 1.27 5.22
CA ILE A 171 10.92 2.19 4.82
C ILE A 171 11.22 3.60 5.32
N ALA A 172 11.61 3.78 6.59
CA ALA A 172 11.95 5.09 7.15
C ALA A 172 13.16 5.73 6.44
N MET A 173 14.21 4.94 6.16
CA MET A 173 15.36 5.39 5.38
C MET A 173 14.97 5.74 3.94
N GLN A 174 14.03 5.02 3.33
CA GLN A 174 13.55 5.32 1.99
C GLN A 174 12.77 6.64 1.96
N CYS A 175 11.93 6.91 2.97
CA CYS A 175 11.27 8.20 3.13
C CYS A 175 12.30 9.35 3.21
N ALA A 176 13.35 9.19 4.01
CA ALA A 176 14.45 10.15 4.13
C ALA A 176 15.20 10.38 2.80
N ARG A 177 15.50 9.28 2.08
CA ARG A 177 16.20 9.31 0.78
C ARG A 177 15.38 9.98 -0.32
N GLU A 178 14.07 9.80 -0.30
CA GLU A 178 13.16 10.32 -1.33
C GLU A 178 12.52 11.66 -1.00
N GLY A 179 12.66 12.12 0.24
CA GLY A 179 12.03 13.34 0.72
C GLY A 179 10.52 13.19 0.85
N VAL A 180 10.08 12.06 1.42
CA VAL A 180 8.67 11.78 1.70
C VAL A 180 8.43 11.93 3.19
N LEU A 181 7.52 12.82 3.57
CA LEU A 181 7.19 13.12 4.96
C LEU A 181 6.07 12.21 5.47
N PRO A 182 6.30 11.35 6.48
CA PRO A 182 5.24 10.54 7.05
C PRO A 182 4.22 11.44 7.77
N VAL A 183 2.93 11.17 7.56
CA VAL A 183 1.83 11.96 8.15
C VAL A 183 0.83 11.01 8.81
N GLU A 184 0.76 11.04 10.15
CA GLU A 184 -0.24 10.28 10.90
C GLU A 184 -1.60 10.97 10.74
N ILE A 185 -2.64 10.19 10.43
CA ILE A 185 -3.99 10.68 10.17
C ILE A 185 -4.92 10.37 11.34
N SER A 186 -5.48 11.40 11.97
CA SER A 186 -6.45 11.26 13.05
C SER A 186 -7.44 12.42 13.06
N ASP A 187 -8.70 12.12 13.36
CA ASP A 187 -9.76 13.11 13.60
C ASP A 187 -9.71 13.71 15.02
N LYS A 188 -8.88 13.15 15.92
CA LYS A 188 -8.86 13.47 17.35
C LYS A 188 -7.50 13.93 17.84
N ASP A 189 -6.43 13.34 17.33
CA ASP A 189 -5.08 13.62 17.81
C ASP A 189 -4.49 14.83 17.09
N VAL A 190 -4.14 15.86 17.84
CA VAL A 190 -3.52 17.10 17.35
C VAL A 190 -2.04 17.23 17.75
N ASN A 191 -1.51 16.29 18.54
CA ASN A 191 -0.10 16.25 18.91
C ASN A 191 0.65 15.33 17.95
N TRP A 192 0.25 14.07 17.88
CA TRP A 192 0.95 13.02 17.14
C TRP A 192 0.55 12.98 15.66
N ALA A 193 -0.64 13.51 15.32
CA ALA A 193 -1.22 13.51 13.98
C ALA A 193 -1.52 14.93 13.48
N THR A 194 -2.03 15.05 12.25
CA THR A 194 -2.46 16.34 11.66
C THR A 194 -3.81 16.83 12.15
N GLY A 195 -4.55 16.02 12.89
CA GLY A 195 -5.84 16.40 13.47
C GLY A 195 -6.97 16.61 12.45
N PRO A 196 -8.16 17.00 12.94
CA PRO A 196 -9.36 17.10 12.12
C PRO A 196 -9.23 18.14 10.99
N ASN A 197 -8.58 19.27 11.28
CA ASN A 197 -8.49 20.42 10.38
C ASN A 197 -7.12 20.57 9.70
N GLY A 198 -6.18 19.65 9.95
CA GLY A 198 -4.81 19.71 9.40
C GLY A 198 -3.87 20.65 10.15
N GLU A 199 -4.29 21.16 11.31
CA GLU A 199 -3.54 22.06 12.20
C GLU A 199 -2.76 21.31 13.31
N GLY A 200 -2.88 19.99 13.37
CA GLY A 200 -2.14 19.16 14.31
C GLY A 200 -0.64 19.11 14.02
N LEU A 201 0.16 18.80 15.04
CA LEU A 201 1.61 18.96 15.02
C LEU A 201 2.36 17.81 14.32
N ASN A 202 1.67 16.70 14.00
CA ASN A 202 2.24 15.52 13.33
C ASN A 202 3.60 15.07 13.92
N MET A 203 3.74 15.11 15.25
CA MET A 203 5.01 14.82 15.91
C MET A 203 5.51 13.41 15.62
N LEU A 204 4.61 12.42 15.44
CA LEU A 204 4.99 11.04 15.19
C LEU A 204 5.68 10.92 13.83
N GLY A 205 5.07 11.50 12.78
CA GLY A 205 5.62 11.49 11.43
C GLY A 205 6.97 12.21 11.33
N ILE A 206 7.11 13.33 12.04
CA ILE A 206 8.38 14.08 12.16
C ILE A 206 9.46 13.20 12.79
N ILE A 207 9.19 12.56 13.94
CA ILE A 207 10.16 11.70 14.64
C ILE A 207 10.60 10.52 13.78
N ILE A 208 9.66 9.88 13.06
CA ILE A 208 9.99 8.78 12.14
C ILE A 208 10.99 9.23 11.08
N LEU A 209 10.79 10.41 10.50
CA LEU A 209 11.69 10.95 9.48
C LEU A 209 13.03 11.42 10.08
N GLU A 210 13.02 11.99 11.30
CA GLU A 210 14.25 12.32 12.04
C GLU A 210 15.12 11.06 12.24
N GLU A 211 14.53 9.96 12.69
CA GLU A 211 15.27 8.70 12.89
C GLU A 211 15.69 8.08 11.55
N GLY A 212 14.84 8.14 10.52
CA GLY A 212 15.19 7.76 9.15
C GLY A 212 16.40 8.55 8.61
N ASN A 213 16.44 9.86 8.84
CA ASN A 213 17.56 10.73 8.48
C ASN A 213 18.85 10.35 9.21
N LYS A 214 18.77 10.06 10.52
CA LYS A 214 19.91 9.62 11.32
C LYS A 214 20.49 8.31 10.77
N LEU A 215 19.65 7.31 10.52
CA LEU A 215 20.05 6.02 9.96
C LEU A 215 20.64 6.17 8.55
N LEU A 216 20.08 7.06 7.73
CA LEU A 216 20.59 7.33 6.38
C LEU A 216 22.00 7.96 6.42
N ARG A 217 22.24 8.90 7.34
CA ARG A 217 23.58 9.49 7.55
C ARG A 217 24.59 8.47 8.06
N GLN A 218 24.18 7.55 8.93
CA GLN A 218 25.05 6.45 9.38
C GLN A 218 25.50 5.54 8.21
N ASN A 219 24.73 5.50 7.12
CA ASN A 219 25.08 4.81 5.88
C ASN A 219 25.88 5.68 4.89
N GLY A 220 26.30 6.89 5.28
CA GLY A 220 27.03 7.80 4.40
C GLY A 220 26.17 8.51 3.35
N GLU A 221 24.83 8.47 3.49
CA GLU A 221 23.90 9.10 2.56
C GLU A 221 23.29 10.40 3.16
N THR A 222 22.91 11.33 2.28
CA THR A 222 22.32 12.62 2.68
C THR A 222 20.79 12.59 2.56
N PRO A 223 20.04 12.95 3.61
CA PRO A 223 18.58 13.03 3.54
C PRO A 223 18.11 14.20 2.67
N ARG A 224 17.01 14.01 1.92
CA ARG A 224 16.42 15.08 1.11
C ARG A 224 15.66 16.13 1.91
N ILE A 225 15.14 15.75 3.08
CA ILE A 225 14.52 16.67 4.04
C ILE A 225 15.39 16.66 5.29
N PRO A 226 16.43 17.52 5.39
CA PRO A 226 17.37 17.49 6.50
C PRO A 226 16.75 17.92 7.84
N ASN A 227 15.72 18.78 7.80
CA ASN A 227 14.96 19.27 8.96
C ASN A 227 13.46 18.95 8.80
N PRO A 228 12.99 17.77 9.26
CA PRO A 228 11.59 17.36 9.14
C PRO A 228 10.60 18.32 9.80
N ALA A 229 10.92 18.88 10.97
CA ALA A 229 10.04 19.78 11.69
C ALA A 229 9.79 21.08 10.91
N GLN A 230 10.85 21.71 10.39
CA GLN A 230 10.72 22.91 9.56
C GLN A 230 9.97 22.62 8.25
N ALA A 231 10.27 21.49 7.59
CA ALA A 231 9.58 21.11 6.37
C ALA A 231 8.08 20.87 6.61
N PHE A 232 7.70 20.27 7.74
CA PHE A 232 6.30 20.11 8.11
C PHE A 232 5.62 21.45 8.41
N GLN A 233 6.29 22.39 9.09
CA GLN A 233 5.75 23.72 9.34
C GLN A 233 5.48 24.49 8.04
N GLU A 234 6.38 24.44 7.06
CA GLU A 234 6.15 25.02 5.74
C GLU A 234 4.98 24.36 5.02
N LEU A 235 4.95 23.02 5.00
CA LEU A 235 3.85 22.26 4.41
C LEU A 235 2.50 22.62 5.04
N GLN A 236 2.44 22.69 6.37
CA GLN A 236 1.20 23.01 7.08
C GLN A 236 0.73 24.44 6.81
N ARG A 237 1.64 25.41 6.77
CA ARG A 237 1.30 26.80 6.45
C ARG A 237 0.65 26.91 5.07
N ASP A 238 1.19 26.18 4.09
CA ASP A 238 0.78 26.33 2.69
C ASP A 238 -0.38 25.37 2.32
N HIS A 239 -0.59 24.30 3.10
CA HIS A 239 -1.51 23.19 2.75
C HIS A 239 -2.33 22.63 3.94
N SER A 240 -2.56 23.36 5.03
CA SER A 240 -3.29 22.87 6.22
C SER A 240 -4.62 22.19 5.89
N ALA A 241 -5.49 22.82 5.09
CA ALA A 241 -6.77 22.24 4.70
C ALA A 241 -6.62 20.90 3.94
N SER A 242 -5.52 20.72 3.20
CA SER A 242 -5.23 19.46 2.51
C SER A 242 -4.73 18.38 3.49
N LEU A 243 -4.18 18.75 4.65
CA LEU A 243 -3.72 17.82 5.69
C LEU A 243 -4.85 17.35 6.63
N ALA A 244 -6.04 17.97 6.54
CA ALA A 244 -7.20 17.62 7.34
C ALA A 244 -7.57 16.13 7.23
N HIS A 245 -8.03 15.55 8.35
CA HIS A 245 -8.44 14.15 8.41
C HIS A 245 -9.44 13.78 7.29
N SER A 246 -10.47 14.60 7.09
CA SER A 246 -11.53 14.38 6.09
C SER A 246 -11.01 14.31 4.64
N VAL A 247 -9.83 14.89 4.38
CA VAL A 247 -9.15 14.83 3.09
C VAL A 247 -8.23 13.61 3.05
N GLN A 248 -7.34 13.46 4.03
CA GLN A 248 -6.28 12.45 3.99
C GLN A 248 -6.75 11.03 4.28
N VAL A 249 -7.88 10.84 4.98
CA VAL A 249 -8.46 9.51 5.20
C VAL A 249 -8.78 8.80 3.88
N LYS A 250 -9.10 9.56 2.82
CA LYS A 250 -9.32 9.03 1.46
C LYS A 250 -8.04 8.52 0.79
N ASN A 251 -6.88 8.94 1.30
CA ASN A 251 -5.57 8.47 0.87
C ASN A 251 -5.06 7.32 1.74
N LEU A 252 -5.88 6.79 2.67
CA LEU A 252 -5.61 5.56 3.42
C LEU A 252 -6.26 4.33 2.77
N THR A 253 -6.95 4.46 1.64
CA THR A 253 -7.51 3.31 0.92
C THR A 253 -6.63 2.94 -0.27
N LEU A 254 -6.50 1.64 -0.54
CA LEU A 254 -6.00 1.15 -1.82
C LEU A 254 -6.90 1.73 -2.94
N GLY A 255 -6.36 2.63 -3.75
CA GLY A 255 -7.09 3.30 -4.84
C GLY A 255 -7.55 4.74 -4.55
N GLY A 256 -7.16 5.37 -3.43
CA GLY A 256 -7.34 6.82 -3.24
C GLY A 256 -6.70 7.61 -4.39
N ALA A 257 -7.33 8.69 -4.83
CA ALA A 257 -7.00 9.43 -6.06
C ALA A 257 -5.54 9.95 -6.18
N ASN A 258 -4.75 9.87 -5.10
CA ASN A 258 -3.35 10.26 -5.05
C ASN A 258 -2.39 9.14 -4.58
N GLN A 259 -2.85 7.90 -4.43
CA GLN A 259 -1.93 6.78 -4.28
C GLN A 259 -1.50 6.30 -5.67
N VAL A 260 -0.20 6.39 -5.97
CA VAL A 260 0.42 5.43 -6.90
C VAL A 260 0.37 4.11 -6.14
N PRO A 261 -0.48 3.14 -6.52
CA PRO A 261 -0.58 1.90 -5.75
C PRO A 261 0.81 1.27 -5.67
N PRO A 262 1.17 0.65 -4.54
CA PRO A 262 2.38 -0.15 -4.49
C PRO A 262 2.24 -1.19 -5.58
N ARG A 263 2.98 -1.00 -6.69
CA ARG A 263 3.16 -2.06 -7.68
C ARG A 263 3.61 -3.26 -6.87
N ALA A 264 2.78 -4.30 -6.86
CA ALA A 264 3.05 -5.51 -6.13
C ALA A 264 4.50 -5.91 -6.38
N SER A 265 5.19 -6.33 -5.31
CA SER A 265 6.55 -6.88 -5.33
C SER A 265 6.85 -7.53 -6.68
N ARG A 266 7.94 -7.09 -7.33
CA ARG A 266 8.45 -7.52 -8.66
C ARG A 266 8.39 -9.04 -8.85
N GLY A 267 7.21 -9.54 -9.15
CA GLY A 267 6.84 -10.94 -9.25
C GLY A 267 5.44 -10.99 -9.85
N ASN A 268 5.18 -12.04 -10.61
CA ASN A 268 3.94 -12.21 -11.35
C ASN A 268 2.75 -12.13 -10.39
N PHE A 269 1.72 -11.33 -10.72
CA PHE A 269 0.50 -11.30 -9.93
C PHE A 269 -0.33 -12.54 -10.25
N VAL A 270 -0.44 -13.46 -9.30
CA VAL A 270 -1.22 -14.69 -9.44
C VAL A 270 -2.54 -14.52 -8.70
N PHE A 271 -3.66 -14.76 -9.39
CA PHE A 271 -4.99 -14.69 -8.76
C PHE A 271 -5.18 -15.85 -7.81
N LYS A 272 -5.72 -15.58 -6.63
CA LYS A 272 -6.10 -16.65 -5.68
C LYS A 272 -7.48 -17.19 -6.06
N GLY A 273 -7.62 -18.51 -6.15
CA GLY A 273 -8.92 -19.14 -6.29
C GLY A 273 -9.85 -18.77 -5.13
N GLY A 274 -11.11 -18.48 -5.42
CA GLY A 274 -12.13 -18.25 -4.40
C GLY A 274 -12.40 -19.51 -3.56
N ASN A 275 -12.78 -19.31 -2.30
CA ASN A 275 -13.15 -20.41 -1.38
C ASN A 275 -14.60 -20.90 -1.55
N HIS A 276 -15.31 -20.41 -2.56
CA HIS A 276 -16.70 -20.78 -2.85
C HIS A 276 -16.87 -21.01 -4.35
N TYR A 277 -17.72 -21.97 -4.69
CA TYR A 277 -18.06 -22.26 -6.08
C TYR A 277 -19.24 -21.40 -6.52
N VAL A 278 -19.16 -20.90 -7.75
CA VAL A 278 -20.21 -20.09 -8.39
C VAL A 278 -20.67 -20.76 -9.67
N ALA A 279 -21.94 -20.58 -10.01
CA ALA A 279 -22.41 -20.94 -11.35
C ALA A 279 -21.78 -19.98 -12.38
N PRO A 280 -21.54 -20.42 -13.63
CA PRO A 280 -20.93 -19.62 -14.70
C PRO A 280 -21.87 -18.56 -15.30
N ILE A 281 -22.71 -17.96 -14.45
CA ILE A 281 -23.74 -16.98 -14.80
C ILE A 281 -23.47 -15.60 -14.16
N LEU A 282 -22.32 -15.42 -13.52
CA LEU A 282 -21.95 -14.12 -12.97
C LEU A 282 -21.93 -13.06 -14.06
N SER A 283 -22.44 -11.88 -13.70
CA SER A 283 -22.33 -10.70 -14.54
C SER A 283 -20.87 -10.27 -14.69
N ALA A 284 -20.56 -9.53 -15.77
CA ALA A 284 -19.22 -8.99 -15.99
C ALA A 284 -18.73 -8.13 -14.82
N SER A 285 -19.63 -7.36 -14.19
CA SER A 285 -19.33 -6.52 -13.03
C SER A 285 -18.92 -7.35 -11.81
N GLU A 286 -19.62 -8.46 -11.52
CA GLU A 286 -19.28 -9.34 -10.40
C GLU A 286 -17.93 -10.04 -10.59
N ILE A 287 -17.66 -10.48 -11.82
CA ILE A 287 -16.36 -11.05 -12.20
C ILE A 287 -15.28 -9.98 -11.98
N GLU A 288 -15.47 -8.77 -12.53
CA GLU A 288 -14.49 -7.70 -12.43
C GLU A 288 -14.22 -7.27 -10.98
N ASN A 289 -15.26 -7.18 -10.15
CA ASN A 289 -15.15 -6.84 -8.73
C ASN A 289 -14.33 -7.87 -7.94
N SER A 290 -14.41 -9.15 -8.33
CA SER A 290 -13.58 -10.20 -7.74
C SER A 290 -12.11 -10.04 -8.18
N LEU A 291 -11.88 -9.80 -9.47
CA LEU A 291 -10.53 -9.61 -10.01
C LEU A 291 -9.84 -8.39 -9.40
N LYS A 292 -10.55 -7.28 -9.17
CA LYS A 292 -10.02 -6.10 -8.46
C LYS A 292 -9.54 -6.41 -7.05
N LYS A 293 -10.10 -7.44 -6.41
CA LYS A 293 -9.68 -7.93 -5.09
C LYS A 293 -8.57 -8.99 -5.17
N GLY A 294 -8.08 -9.31 -6.37
CA GLY A 294 -7.06 -10.34 -6.59
C GLY A 294 -7.56 -11.77 -6.46
N THR A 295 -8.88 -11.97 -6.50
CA THR A 295 -9.49 -13.30 -6.43
C THR A 295 -10.15 -13.67 -7.75
N ILE A 296 -10.17 -14.97 -8.06
CA ILE A 296 -10.91 -15.51 -9.19
C ILE A 296 -12.02 -16.44 -8.70
N PRO A 297 -13.30 -16.16 -9.03
CA PRO A 297 -14.38 -17.08 -8.73
C PRO A 297 -14.16 -18.42 -9.44
N LEU A 298 -14.45 -19.51 -8.73
CA LEU A 298 -14.30 -20.87 -9.25
C LEU A 298 -15.66 -21.45 -9.59
N VAL A 299 -15.77 -22.16 -10.72
CA VAL A 299 -16.95 -22.97 -11.04
C VAL A 299 -16.82 -24.35 -10.40
N SER A 300 -15.59 -24.88 -10.39
CA SER A 300 -15.22 -26.11 -9.69
C SER A 300 -13.76 -26.04 -9.24
N ASN A 301 -13.27 -27.09 -8.57
CA ASN A 301 -11.85 -27.19 -8.24
C ASN A 301 -10.96 -27.22 -9.50
N LYS A 302 -11.51 -27.57 -10.66
CA LYS A 302 -10.80 -27.70 -11.95
C LYS A 302 -11.09 -26.56 -12.94
N GLU A 303 -12.08 -25.72 -12.68
CA GLU A 303 -12.54 -24.68 -13.61
C GLU A 303 -12.74 -23.34 -12.90
N THR A 304 -12.17 -22.28 -13.47
CA THR A 304 -12.45 -20.89 -13.09
C THR A 304 -13.74 -20.41 -13.74
N ILE A 305 -14.20 -19.22 -13.34
CA ILE A 305 -15.34 -18.57 -14.01
C ILE A 305 -15.11 -18.36 -15.50
N PHE A 306 -13.88 -18.07 -15.92
CA PHE A 306 -13.56 -17.91 -17.34
C PHE A 306 -13.63 -19.23 -18.10
N ASP A 307 -13.14 -20.32 -17.50
CA ASP A 307 -13.23 -21.66 -18.09
C ASP A 307 -14.70 -22.00 -18.38
N GLY A 308 -15.58 -21.77 -17.40
CA GLY A 308 -17.02 -22.00 -17.55
C GLY A 308 -17.70 -21.08 -18.57
N CYS A 309 -17.51 -19.76 -18.47
CA CYS A 309 -18.15 -18.79 -19.36
C CYS A 309 -17.76 -19.00 -20.83
N LEU A 310 -16.47 -19.22 -21.12
CA LEU A 310 -16.02 -19.41 -22.50
C LEU A 310 -16.43 -20.76 -23.10
N LYS A 311 -16.43 -21.83 -22.28
CA LYS A 311 -16.86 -23.18 -22.70
C LYS A 311 -18.36 -23.25 -22.97
N LEU A 312 -19.18 -22.61 -22.13
CA LEU A 312 -20.64 -22.63 -22.25
C LEU A 312 -21.19 -21.50 -23.13
N GLY A 313 -20.35 -20.56 -23.55
CA GLY A 313 -20.77 -19.41 -24.37
C GLY A 313 -21.55 -18.33 -23.60
N ILE A 314 -21.52 -18.35 -22.27
CA ILE A 314 -22.24 -17.40 -21.41
C ILE A 314 -21.39 -16.14 -21.24
N ASN A 315 -21.95 -14.95 -21.52
CA ASN A 315 -21.26 -13.66 -21.42
C ASN A 315 -19.90 -13.65 -22.14
N LYS A 316 -19.79 -14.40 -23.25
CA LYS A 316 -18.50 -14.80 -23.85
C LYS A 316 -17.62 -13.60 -24.20
N THR A 317 -18.18 -12.55 -24.78
CA THR A 317 -17.43 -11.35 -25.19
C THR A 317 -16.93 -10.56 -23.98
N GLN A 318 -17.79 -10.35 -22.98
CA GLN A 318 -17.42 -9.61 -21.76
C GLN A 318 -16.37 -10.40 -20.95
N ALA A 319 -16.56 -11.71 -20.79
CA ALA A 319 -15.60 -12.59 -20.15
C ALA A 319 -14.24 -12.58 -20.89
N SER A 320 -14.26 -12.59 -22.22
CA SER A 320 -13.03 -12.52 -23.04
C SER A 320 -12.30 -11.19 -22.87
N ASN A 321 -13.03 -10.07 -22.81
CA ASN A 321 -12.45 -8.74 -22.56
C ASN A 321 -11.81 -8.65 -21.16
N LEU A 322 -12.49 -9.17 -20.14
CA LEU A 322 -11.95 -9.21 -18.77
C LEU A 322 -10.73 -10.11 -18.68
N LEU A 323 -10.78 -11.31 -19.26
CA LEU A 323 -9.64 -12.22 -19.27
C LEU A 323 -8.42 -11.59 -19.95
N ALA A 324 -8.59 -10.95 -21.11
CA ALA A 324 -7.49 -10.28 -21.81
C ALA A 324 -6.93 -9.11 -21.01
N THR A 325 -7.80 -8.26 -20.48
CA THR A 325 -7.42 -7.09 -19.68
C THR A 325 -6.64 -7.50 -18.43
N TYR A 326 -7.15 -8.47 -17.67
CA TYR A 326 -6.54 -8.89 -16.41
C TYR A 326 -5.31 -9.79 -16.62
N SER A 327 -5.20 -10.49 -17.75
CA SER A 327 -3.96 -11.17 -18.14
C SER A 327 -2.82 -10.17 -18.33
N VAL A 328 -3.08 -9.04 -19.00
CA VAL A 328 -2.09 -7.97 -19.17
C VAL A 328 -1.76 -7.29 -17.85
N LYS A 329 -2.77 -6.96 -17.04
CA LYS A 329 -2.56 -6.36 -15.70
C LYS A 329 -1.76 -7.27 -14.78
N SER A 330 -1.97 -8.58 -14.87
CA SER A 330 -1.21 -9.59 -14.12
C SER A 330 0.28 -9.57 -14.47
N VAL A 331 0.63 -9.53 -15.76
CA VAL A 331 2.03 -9.39 -16.23
C VAL A 331 2.66 -8.11 -15.66
N MET A 332 1.91 -7.01 -15.67
CA MET A 332 2.39 -5.74 -15.12
C MET A 332 2.57 -5.76 -13.60
N GLY A 333 2.02 -6.77 -12.91
CA GLY A 333 2.01 -6.85 -11.45
C GLY A 333 1.18 -5.72 -10.82
N ASN A 334 0.20 -5.19 -11.56
CA ASN A 334 -0.60 -4.05 -11.13
C ASN A 334 -2.00 -4.10 -11.76
N LEU A 335 -3.00 -4.34 -10.92
CA LEU A 335 -4.42 -4.39 -11.31
C LEU A 335 -4.98 -3.02 -11.72
N ASP A 336 -4.31 -1.94 -11.34
CA ASP A 336 -4.69 -0.57 -11.68
C ASP A 336 -4.04 -0.07 -12.97
N THR A 337 -3.20 -0.89 -13.64
CA THR A 337 -2.63 -0.48 -14.93
C THR A 337 -3.74 -0.22 -15.93
N SER A 338 -3.81 1.03 -16.40
CA SER A 338 -4.73 1.43 -17.47
C SER A 338 -4.25 0.82 -18.79
N VAL A 339 -5.03 -0.12 -19.31
CA VAL A 339 -4.80 -0.76 -20.60
C VAL A 339 -6.09 -0.75 -21.39
N ASN A 340 -5.97 -0.44 -22.68
CA ASN A 340 -7.06 -0.61 -23.64
C ASN A 340 -6.72 -1.83 -24.51
N VAL A 341 -7.58 -2.84 -24.44
CA VAL A 341 -7.49 -4.06 -25.25
C VAL A 341 -8.48 -3.92 -26.39
N GLN A 342 -7.99 -4.03 -27.63
CA GLN A 342 -8.83 -3.98 -28.82
C GLN A 342 -8.29 -4.91 -29.90
N MET A 343 -9.17 -5.41 -30.74
CA MET A 343 -8.79 -6.06 -31.98
C MET A 343 -8.61 -5.01 -33.07
N VAL A 344 -7.65 -5.25 -33.96
CA VAL A 344 -7.44 -4.42 -35.16
C VAL A 344 -7.18 -5.31 -36.36
N ASN A 345 -7.45 -4.79 -37.57
CA ASN A 345 -7.01 -5.45 -38.80
C ASN A 345 -5.49 -5.58 -38.80
N ASN A 346 -5.00 -6.78 -39.12
CA ASN A 346 -3.58 -7.03 -39.23
C ASN A 346 -3.11 -6.68 -40.65
N SER A 347 -2.21 -5.71 -40.79
CA SER A 347 -1.64 -5.33 -42.09
C SER A 347 -0.84 -6.46 -42.77
N ARG A 348 -0.54 -7.54 -42.03
CA ARG A 348 0.13 -8.75 -42.51
C ARG A 348 -0.80 -9.96 -42.61
N ALA A 349 -2.12 -9.77 -42.63
CA ALA A 349 -3.12 -10.85 -42.68
C ALA A 349 -2.88 -11.89 -43.80
N ASN A 350 -2.29 -11.47 -44.93
CA ASN A 350 -2.02 -12.34 -46.08
C ASN A 350 -0.65 -13.03 -46.03
N GLN A 351 0.12 -12.86 -44.95
CA GLN A 351 1.41 -13.52 -44.76
C GLN A 351 1.24 -14.80 -43.94
N THR A 352 1.96 -15.86 -44.30
CA THR A 352 1.92 -17.14 -43.60
C THR A 352 2.21 -16.96 -42.10
N GLY A 353 1.32 -17.50 -41.25
CA GLY A 353 1.47 -17.47 -39.79
C GLY A 353 0.86 -16.26 -39.09
N HIS A 354 0.31 -15.30 -39.83
CA HIS A 354 -0.38 -14.14 -39.26
C HIS A 354 -1.90 -14.31 -39.27
N ASP A 355 -2.54 -14.09 -38.12
CA ASP A 355 -4.01 -14.05 -38.04
C ASP A 355 -4.56 -12.77 -38.74
N PRO A 356 -5.79 -12.81 -39.32
CA PRO A 356 -6.37 -11.65 -40.01
C PRO A 356 -6.57 -10.42 -39.12
N GLN A 357 -6.82 -10.65 -37.83
CA GLN A 357 -6.87 -9.62 -36.80
C GLN A 357 -5.71 -9.80 -35.82
N ALA A 358 -5.26 -8.70 -35.22
CA ALA A 358 -4.26 -8.67 -34.16
C ALA A 358 -4.85 -8.08 -32.88
N MET A 359 -4.51 -8.63 -31.72
CA MET A 359 -4.85 -8.03 -30.43
C MET A 359 -3.86 -6.92 -30.09
N LYS A 360 -4.35 -5.69 -30.08
CA LYS A 360 -3.59 -4.48 -29.74
C LYS A 360 -3.86 -4.09 -28.28
N ILE A 361 -2.79 -4.06 -27.50
CA ILE A 361 -2.79 -3.58 -26.11
C ILE A 361 -2.21 -2.18 -26.11
N LYS A 362 -3.00 -1.16 -25.80
CA LYS A 362 -2.55 0.24 -25.69
C LYS A 362 -2.36 0.60 -24.23
N PHE A 363 -1.14 1.02 -23.88
CA PHE A 363 -0.76 1.54 -22.58
C PHE A 363 -0.82 3.07 -22.56
N SER A 364 -0.74 3.64 -21.36
CA SER A 364 -0.72 5.10 -21.16
C SER A 364 0.53 5.76 -21.75
N SER A 365 1.64 5.02 -21.85
CA SER A 365 2.91 5.54 -22.36
C SER A 365 3.75 4.49 -23.09
N GLN A 366 4.68 4.95 -23.93
CA GLN A 366 5.71 4.09 -24.56
C GLN A 366 6.56 3.35 -23.52
N LYS A 367 6.83 4.00 -22.38
CA LYS A 367 7.62 3.41 -21.28
C LYS A 367 6.92 2.20 -20.66
N GLU A 368 5.62 2.30 -20.40
CA GLU A 368 4.84 1.16 -19.88
C GLU A 368 4.76 0.01 -20.89
N ALA A 369 4.54 0.34 -22.16
CA ALA A 369 4.55 -0.66 -23.23
C ALA A 369 5.91 -1.38 -23.35
N GLN A 370 7.01 -0.63 -23.17
CA GLN A 370 8.37 -1.19 -23.15
C GLN A 370 8.61 -2.10 -21.95
N GLU A 371 8.13 -1.71 -20.76
CA GLU A 371 8.19 -2.55 -19.57
C GLU A 371 7.40 -3.84 -19.76
N PHE A 372 6.18 -3.76 -20.30
CA PHE A 372 5.37 -4.93 -20.62
C PHE A 372 6.12 -5.90 -21.55
N CYS A 373 6.72 -5.40 -22.64
CA CYS A 373 7.53 -6.22 -23.54
C CYS A 373 8.74 -6.88 -22.85
N GLN A 374 9.41 -6.17 -21.95
CA GLN A 374 10.54 -6.73 -21.19
C GLN A 374 10.09 -7.88 -20.29
N ARG A 375 8.94 -7.76 -19.63
CA ARG A 375 8.37 -8.81 -18.77
C ARG A 375 7.90 -10.00 -19.58
N LEU A 376 7.18 -9.77 -20.68
CA LEU A 376 6.80 -10.83 -21.62
C LEU A 376 8.02 -11.68 -22.01
N TYR A 377 9.13 -11.03 -22.33
CA TYR A 377 10.36 -11.70 -22.74
C TYR A 377 11.05 -12.43 -21.58
N LYS A 378 11.31 -11.74 -20.47
CA LYS A 378 12.13 -12.26 -19.36
C LYS A 378 11.38 -13.25 -18.49
N ASP A 379 10.12 -12.97 -18.18
CA ASP A 379 9.38 -13.67 -17.13
C ASP A 379 8.44 -14.73 -17.72
N TYR A 380 7.99 -14.52 -18.97
CA TYR A 380 7.04 -15.41 -19.64
C TYR A 380 7.65 -16.09 -20.87
N GLY A 381 8.89 -15.80 -21.27
CA GLY A 381 9.50 -16.38 -22.48
C GLY A 381 8.64 -16.17 -23.73
N ILE A 382 7.97 -15.01 -23.84
CA ILE A 382 7.15 -14.61 -24.99
C ILE A 382 8.01 -13.73 -25.89
N HIS A 383 8.17 -14.18 -27.14
CA HIS A 383 9.07 -13.57 -28.11
C HIS A 383 8.34 -12.75 -29.17
N SER A 384 9.11 -12.00 -29.97
CA SER A 384 8.61 -11.30 -31.14
C SER A 384 8.13 -12.32 -32.16
N HIS A 385 6.85 -12.26 -32.51
CA HIS A 385 6.33 -13.06 -33.62
C HIS A 385 6.96 -12.63 -34.95
N THR A 386 7.26 -11.33 -35.13
CA THR A 386 7.84 -10.78 -36.35
C THR A 386 9.34 -11.05 -36.51
N HIS A 387 10.11 -11.01 -35.42
CA HIS A 387 11.58 -11.16 -35.47
C HIS A 387 12.07 -12.54 -35.01
N GLY A 388 11.15 -13.44 -34.68
CA GLY A 388 11.44 -14.82 -34.28
C GLY A 388 11.86 -15.02 -32.82
N PRO A 389 12.17 -16.27 -32.45
CA PRO A 389 12.58 -16.65 -31.10
C PRO A 389 13.79 -15.86 -30.59
N GLY A 390 13.87 -15.66 -29.28
CA GLY A 390 14.99 -14.94 -28.65
C GLY A 390 14.97 -13.43 -28.84
N LYS A 391 14.05 -12.87 -29.64
CA LYS A 391 13.84 -11.42 -29.77
C LYS A 391 12.65 -10.96 -28.92
N MET A 392 12.80 -9.82 -28.25
CA MET A 392 11.73 -9.19 -27.50
C MET A 392 10.71 -8.54 -28.45
N LYS A 393 9.43 -8.50 -28.06
CA LYS A 393 8.42 -7.68 -28.77
C LYS A 393 8.79 -6.19 -28.67
N THR A 394 8.50 -5.42 -29.73
CA THR A 394 8.78 -3.98 -29.75
C THR A 394 7.49 -3.20 -29.63
N PRO A 395 7.36 -2.29 -28.65
CA PRO A 395 6.20 -1.41 -28.56
C PRO A 395 6.18 -0.38 -29.70
N GLN A 396 5.00 -0.15 -30.26
CA GLN A 396 4.73 0.80 -31.34
C GLN A 396 3.76 1.87 -30.85
N ASN A 397 4.25 3.10 -30.61
CA ASN A 397 3.44 4.22 -30.12
C ASN A 397 2.60 3.88 -28.87
N GLY A 398 3.21 3.27 -27.86
CA GLY A 398 2.56 2.83 -26.63
C GLY A 398 1.68 1.59 -26.79
N SER A 399 1.72 0.92 -27.94
CA SER A 399 0.96 -0.30 -28.19
C SER A 399 1.85 -1.53 -28.34
N VAL A 400 1.34 -2.68 -27.88
CA VAL A 400 1.97 -3.99 -28.03
C VAL A 400 0.96 -4.95 -28.62
N PHE A 401 1.41 -5.83 -29.52
CA PHE A 401 0.55 -6.79 -30.20
C PHE A 401 0.76 -8.20 -29.66
N LEU A 402 -0.33 -8.83 -29.26
CA LEU A 402 -0.38 -10.20 -28.75
C LEU A 402 -1.01 -11.13 -29.79
N THR A 403 -0.50 -12.35 -29.85
CA THR A 403 -1.10 -13.46 -30.59
C THR A 403 -2.05 -14.24 -29.67
N LYS A 404 -2.88 -15.12 -30.25
CA LYS A 404 -3.71 -16.06 -29.48
C LYS A 404 -2.90 -16.93 -28.52
N ASN A 405 -1.70 -17.37 -28.93
CA ASN A 405 -0.81 -18.17 -28.09
C ASN A 405 -0.22 -17.34 -26.93
N ASP A 406 0.08 -16.06 -27.17
CA ASP A 406 0.56 -15.18 -26.10
C ASP A 406 -0.53 -15.05 -25.03
N LEU A 407 -1.78 -14.74 -25.43
CA LEU A 407 -2.88 -14.57 -24.48
C LEU A 407 -3.16 -15.85 -23.68
N ASP A 408 -3.13 -17.01 -24.33
CA ASP A 408 -3.32 -18.30 -23.65
C ASP A 408 -2.26 -18.56 -22.59
N LYS A 409 -1.00 -18.29 -22.92
CA LYS A 409 0.11 -18.42 -21.97
C LYS A 409 -0.04 -17.48 -20.78
N LEU A 410 -0.45 -16.23 -21.02
CA LEU A 410 -0.67 -15.24 -19.95
C LEU A 410 -1.85 -15.61 -19.05
N ALA A 411 -2.96 -16.08 -19.62
CA ALA A 411 -4.14 -16.51 -18.88
C ALA A 411 -3.83 -17.69 -17.94
N GLN A 412 -3.04 -18.66 -18.41
CA GLN A 412 -2.60 -19.79 -17.58
C GLN A 412 -1.62 -19.35 -16.49
N SER A 413 -0.63 -18.55 -16.86
CA SER A 413 0.42 -18.11 -15.92
C SER A 413 -0.14 -17.22 -14.80
N SER A 414 -1.23 -16.51 -15.06
CA SER A 414 -1.94 -15.68 -14.07
C SER A 414 -2.95 -16.47 -13.23
N GLN A 415 -3.20 -17.75 -13.54
CA GLN A 415 -4.27 -18.57 -12.98
C GLN A 415 -5.68 -18.01 -13.23
N LEU A 416 -5.85 -17.15 -14.25
CA LEU A 416 -7.17 -16.73 -14.72
C LEU A 416 -7.92 -17.90 -15.36
N SER A 417 -7.19 -18.89 -15.86
CA SER A 417 -7.75 -20.13 -16.39
C SER A 417 -6.98 -21.32 -15.85
N LYS A 418 -7.71 -22.41 -15.55
CA LYS A 418 -7.12 -23.71 -15.22
C LYS A 418 -7.06 -24.65 -16.44
N GLN A 419 -7.73 -24.29 -17.53
CA GLN A 419 -7.86 -25.11 -18.72
C GLN A 419 -7.00 -24.55 -19.87
N PRO A 420 -6.24 -25.40 -20.59
CA PRO A 420 -5.49 -24.93 -21.74
C PRO A 420 -6.43 -24.47 -22.87
N GLY A 421 -6.01 -23.47 -23.66
CA GLY A 421 -6.78 -22.98 -24.81
C GLY A 421 -7.86 -21.94 -24.50
N VAL A 422 -8.12 -21.61 -23.23
CA VAL A 422 -9.12 -20.59 -22.86
C VAL A 422 -8.70 -19.21 -23.32
N GLY A 423 -7.41 -18.85 -23.26
CA GLY A 423 -6.97 -17.56 -23.79
C GLY A 423 -7.03 -17.50 -25.32
N LYS A 424 -6.84 -18.63 -26.02
CA LYS A 424 -7.09 -18.70 -27.47
C LYS A 424 -8.56 -18.48 -27.79
N SER A 425 -9.44 -19.16 -27.05
CA SER A 425 -10.89 -19.01 -27.19
C SER A 425 -11.36 -17.58 -26.93
N ALA A 426 -10.73 -16.88 -25.97
CA ALA A 426 -10.99 -15.46 -25.71
C ALA A 426 -10.53 -14.59 -26.87
N TYR A 427 -9.33 -14.82 -27.39
CA TYR A 427 -8.81 -14.12 -28.57
C TYR A 427 -9.76 -14.26 -29.77
N ASP A 428 -10.16 -15.50 -30.10
CA ASP A 428 -11.02 -15.79 -31.25
C ASP A 428 -12.41 -15.16 -31.09
N THR A 429 -12.92 -15.13 -29.84
CA THR A 429 -14.21 -14.46 -29.54
C THR A 429 -14.13 -12.97 -29.79
N LEU A 430 -13.05 -12.31 -29.34
CA LEU A 430 -12.85 -10.87 -29.58
C LEU A 430 -12.61 -10.57 -31.06
N ALA A 431 -11.84 -11.42 -31.75
CA ALA A 431 -11.59 -11.29 -33.19
C ALA A 431 -12.89 -11.40 -33.99
N LYS A 432 -13.72 -12.41 -33.70
CA LYS A 432 -15.03 -12.58 -34.34
C LYS A 432 -15.95 -11.40 -34.05
N SER A 433 -16.06 -10.99 -32.78
CA SER A 433 -16.88 -9.84 -32.40
C SER A 433 -16.43 -8.54 -33.09
N PHE A 434 -15.15 -8.37 -33.35
CA PHE A 434 -14.65 -7.22 -34.11
C PHE A 434 -15.06 -7.28 -35.59
N VAL A 435 -14.98 -8.45 -36.23
CA VAL A 435 -15.43 -8.64 -37.62
C VAL A 435 -16.94 -8.40 -37.73
N ASP A 436 -17.73 -8.99 -36.84
CA ASP A 436 -19.19 -8.87 -36.85
C ASP A 436 -19.66 -7.41 -36.64
N ASN A 437 -18.88 -6.59 -35.94
CA ASN A 437 -19.18 -5.18 -35.65
C ASN A 437 -18.50 -4.19 -36.62
N THR A 438 -17.66 -4.66 -37.55
CA THR A 438 -17.03 -3.78 -38.56
C THR A 438 -17.87 -3.84 -39.83
N PRO A 439 -18.49 -2.74 -40.28
CA PRO A 439 -19.25 -2.75 -41.51
C PRO A 439 -18.36 -3.21 -42.67
N ALA A 440 -18.88 -4.12 -43.50
CA ALA A 440 -18.18 -4.61 -44.68
C ALA A 440 -17.69 -3.41 -45.50
N PRO A 441 -16.49 -3.46 -46.10
CA PRO A 441 -16.06 -2.44 -47.05
C PRO A 441 -17.16 -2.28 -48.10
N VAL A 442 -17.69 -1.06 -48.25
CA VAL A 442 -18.63 -0.74 -49.32
C VAL A 442 -17.97 -1.21 -50.62
N ALA A 443 -18.56 -2.20 -51.28
CA ALA A 443 -18.04 -2.69 -52.54
C ALA A 443 -17.99 -1.50 -53.50
N ASP A 444 -16.79 -1.11 -53.92
CA ASP A 444 -16.59 -0.13 -54.98
C ASP A 444 -17.34 -0.65 -56.22
N LYS A 445 -18.56 -0.14 -56.43
CA LYS A 445 -19.20 -0.19 -57.74
C LYS A 445 -18.29 0.61 -58.66
N LYS A 446 -17.37 -0.09 -59.33
CA LYS A 446 -16.68 0.45 -60.50
C LYS A 446 -17.76 0.94 -61.46
N ALA A 447 -17.91 2.26 -61.52
CA ALA A 447 -18.65 2.93 -62.57
C ALA A 447 -17.96 2.60 -63.89
N ALA A 448 -18.62 1.75 -64.69
CA ALA A 448 -18.33 1.63 -66.11
C ALA A 448 -18.76 2.95 -66.77
N HIS A 449 -17.87 3.96 -66.75
CA HIS A 449 -18.01 5.10 -67.63
C HIS A 449 -17.49 4.72 -69.01
N SER A 450 -18.43 4.40 -69.88
CA SER A 450 -18.27 4.42 -71.33
C SER A 450 -17.81 5.81 -71.78
N ALA A 451 -16.55 5.93 -72.19
CA ALA A 451 -16.10 7.06 -73.00
C ALA A 451 -16.51 6.78 -74.45
N GLY A 452 -17.62 7.38 -74.86
CA GLY A 452 -17.96 7.53 -76.28
C GLY A 452 -16.95 8.48 -76.94
N MET A 453 -16.22 7.96 -77.93
CA MET A 453 -15.49 8.76 -78.90
C MET A 453 -16.43 9.16 -80.05
N ARG A 454 -16.77 10.44 -80.10
CA ARG A 454 -16.95 11.25 -81.33
C ARG A 454 -15.97 12.42 -81.14
N SER A 455 -15.17 12.88 -82.10
CA SER A 455 -15.45 13.16 -83.51
C SER A 455 -14.15 13.49 -84.26
N ARG A 456 -14.03 13.07 -85.51
CA ARG A 456 -13.86 13.87 -86.75
C ARG A 456 -13.30 13.01 -87.86
#